data_AF-A0A7C7TJJ1-F1
#
_entry.id   AF-A0A7C7TJJ1-F1
#
_cell.length_a   1.000
_cell.length_b   1.000
_cell.length_c   1.000
_cell.angle_alpha   90.00
_cell.angle_beta   90.00
_cell.angle_gamma   90.00
#
_symmetry.space_group_name_H-M   'P 1'
#
loop_
_entity.id
_entity.type
_entity.pdbx_description
1 polymer ?
#
loop_
_entity_poly.entity_id
_entity_poly.type
_entity_poly.pdbx_seq_one_letter_code
_entity_poly.pdbx_strand_id
1 'polypeptide(L)'
;MRTPTNQFMGDVPWTVDWLGNNNSDNLLEAAEKAEISVWLLIRDTTGLITSSSATSYWTPDTNDSNGILSTGTILDKNDQLTLTLSPPSGAILQMQKTLPSRLDAVMDLK
;
A
#
# COMPACT_ATOMS: atom_id res chain seq x y z
N MET A 1 -5.23 0.41 -25.77
CA MET A 1 -4.77 1.50 -24.88
C MET A 1 -5.78 1.57 -23.74
N ARG A 2 -5.42 1.18 -22.52
CA ARG A 2 -6.31 1.29 -21.34
C ARG A 2 -6.32 2.75 -20.92
N THR A 3 -7.50 3.35 -20.80
CA THR A 3 -7.62 4.72 -20.26
C THR A 3 -7.31 4.67 -18.77
N PRO A 4 -6.39 5.50 -18.23
CA PRO A 4 -6.13 5.52 -16.81
C PRO A 4 -7.39 5.99 -16.07
N THR A 5 -7.85 5.19 -15.11
CA THR A 5 -8.91 5.58 -14.18
C THR A 5 -8.25 6.13 -12.92
N ASN A 6 -8.51 7.38 -12.57
CA ASN A 6 -8.10 7.95 -11.29
C ASN A 6 -8.94 7.31 -10.18
N GLN A 7 -8.52 6.14 -9.70
CA GLN A 7 -9.06 5.51 -8.51
C GLN A 7 -8.43 6.17 -7.27
N PHE A 8 -9.28 6.57 -6.33
CA PHE A 8 -8.86 7.08 -5.02
C PHE A 8 -9.43 6.17 -3.93
N MET A 9 -8.63 5.95 -2.90
CA MET A 9 -8.98 5.14 -1.73
C MET A 9 -8.52 5.88 -0.48
N GLY A 10 -9.46 6.20 0.41
CA GLY A 10 -9.16 6.67 1.75
C GLY A 10 -9.17 5.50 2.73
N ASP A 11 -8.48 5.67 3.86
CA ASP A 11 -8.48 4.70 4.98
C ASP A 11 -8.21 3.24 4.55
N VAL A 12 -7.10 3.05 3.85
CA VAL A 12 -6.67 1.72 3.40
C VAL A 12 -6.00 0.98 4.56
N PRO A 13 -6.24 -0.33 4.78
CA PRO A 13 -5.58 -1.09 5.83
C PRO A 13 -4.06 -1.00 5.78
N TRP A 14 -3.43 -0.77 6.94
CA TRP A 14 -1.99 -0.60 7.06
C TRP A 14 -1.47 -1.08 8.43
N THR A 15 -0.17 -1.30 8.53
CA THR A 15 0.55 -1.59 9.77
C THR A 15 1.79 -0.72 9.89
N VAL A 16 2.29 -0.55 11.12
CA VAL A 16 3.59 0.08 11.40
C VAL A 16 4.47 -0.88 12.19
N ASP A 17 5.72 -0.97 11.78
CA ASP A 17 6.80 -1.60 12.52
C ASP A 17 7.88 -0.56 12.84
N TRP A 18 8.44 -0.63 14.05
CA TRP A 18 9.49 0.29 14.50
C TRP A 18 10.85 -0.37 14.35
N LEU A 19 11.68 0.19 13.46
CA LEU A 19 12.98 -0.38 13.10
C LEU A 19 14.11 0.25 13.92
N GLY A 20 14.95 -0.60 14.52
CA GLY A 20 16.13 -0.15 15.26
C GLY A 20 15.79 0.40 16.64
N ASN A 21 16.30 1.58 16.97
CA ASN A 21 16.00 2.22 18.25
C ASN A 21 14.53 2.66 18.25
N ASN A 22 13.79 2.19 19.26
CA ASN A 22 12.45 2.67 19.58
C ASN A 22 12.28 2.71 21.10
N ASN A 23 11.39 3.56 21.58
CA ASN A 23 11.03 3.63 23.00
C ASN A 23 9.80 2.76 23.37
N SER A 24 9.28 2.01 22.40
CA SER A 24 8.09 1.14 22.48
C SER A 24 6.74 1.84 22.65
N ASP A 25 6.64 3.13 22.29
CA ASP A 25 5.35 3.78 22.04
C ASP A 25 5.02 3.85 20.52
N ASN A 26 3.95 4.58 20.19
CA ASN A 26 3.49 4.74 18.80
C ASN A 26 3.74 6.16 18.27
N LEU A 27 4.77 6.84 18.76
CA LEU A 27 5.18 8.17 18.33
C LEU A 27 6.48 8.09 17.56
N LEU A 28 6.60 8.87 16.47
CA LEU A 28 7.84 8.94 15.70
C LEU A 28 8.70 10.07 16.26
N GLU A 29 9.82 9.71 16.86
CA GLU A 29 10.71 10.65 17.53
C GLU A 29 12.04 10.82 16.78
N ALA A 30 12.85 11.78 17.26
CA ALA A 30 14.16 12.02 16.68
C ALA A 30 15.04 10.77 16.80
N ALA A 31 15.62 10.34 15.68
CA ALA A 31 16.44 9.12 15.54
C ALA A 31 15.67 7.79 15.59
N GLU A 32 14.34 7.81 15.54
CA GLU A 32 13.52 6.61 15.33
C GLU A 32 13.15 6.43 13.85
N LYS A 33 12.75 5.21 13.50
CA LYS A 33 12.34 4.86 12.14
C LYS A 33 11.10 3.97 12.16
N ALA A 34 10.06 4.42 11.47
CA ALA A 34 8.87 3.64 11.20
C ALA A 34 8.95 3.01 9.79
N GLU A 35 8.56 1.75 9.69
CA GLU A 35 8.21 1.07 8.45
C GLU A 35 6.69 0.97 8.35
N ILE A 36 6.12 1.51 7.28
CA ILE A 36 4.68 1.49 7.04
C ILE A 36 4.39 0.49 5.92
N SER A 37 3.55 -0.49 6.22
CA SER A 37 3.05 -1.46 5.23
C SER A 37 1.59 -1.17 4.92
N VAL A 38 1.26 -0.90 3.65
CA VAL A 38 -0.11 -0.61 3.19
C VAL A 38 -0.62 -1.74 2.30
N TRP A 39 -1.83 -2.24 2.56
CA TRP A 39 -2.38 -3.40 1.90
C TRP A 39 -3.41 -3.02 0.84
N LEU A 40 -3.02 -3.10 -0.43
CA LEU A 40 -3.93 -2.80 -1.55
C LEU A 40 -4.81 -4.00 -1.94
N LEU A 41 -4.34 -5.22 -1.70
CA LEU A 41 -5.03 -6.48 -1.97
C LEU A 41 -4.78 -7.43 -0.80
N ILE A 42 -5.59 -8.49 -0.68
CA ILE A 42 -5.34 -9.56 0.29
C ILE A 42 -4.30 -10.50 -0.33
N ARG A 43 -3.22 -10.74 0.40
CA ARG A 43 -2.18 -11.70 0.01
C ARG A 43 -2.50 -13.08 0.58
N ASP A 44 -2.65 -14.08 -0.29
CA ASP A 44 -2.63 -15.48 0.14
C ASP A 44 -1.18 -15.96 0.23
N THR A 45 -0.70 -16.13 1.46
CA THR A 45 0.68 -16.52 1.76
C THR A 45 0.91 -18.03 1.62
N THR A 46 -0.12 -18.83 1.36
CA THR A 46 0.03 -20.26 1.07
C THR A 46 0.47 -20.50 -0.38
N GLY A 47 0.15 -19.56 -1.28
CA GLY A 47 0.60 -19.57 -2.67
C GLY A 47 1.93 -18.84 -2.90
N LEU A 48 2.68 -19.28 -3.92
CA LEU A 48 3.90 -18.59 -4.36
C LEU A 48 3.60 -17.14 -4.81
N ILE A 49 4.57 -16.24 -4.71
CA ILE A 49 4.43 -14.82 -5.13
C ILE A 49 4.07 -14.67 -6.61
N THR A 50 4.48 -15.63 -7.43
CA THR A 50 4.19 -15.67 -8.87
C THR A 50 2.87 -16.36 -9.22
N SER A 51 2.13 -16.90 -8.25
CA SER A 51 0.86 -17.59 -8.51
C SER A 51 -0.26 -16.59 -8.77
N SER A 52 -1.04 -16.82 -9.82
CA SER A 52 -2.22 -16.01 -10.17
C SER A 52 -3.33 -16.08 -9.12
N SER A 53 -3.31 -17.09 -8.25
CA SER A 53 -4.29 -17.26 -7.17
C SER A 53 -3.81 -16.69 -5.84
N ALA A 54 -2.60 -16.14 -5.76
CA ALA A 54 -2.02 -15.72 -4.49
C ALA A 54 -2.44 -14.31 -4.03
N THR A 55 -3.47 -13.75 -4.68
CA THR A 55 -4.09 -12.48 -4.32
C THR A 55 -5.60 -12.58 -4.45
N SER A 56 -6.32 -12.00 -3.49
CA SER A 56 -7.78 -11.82 -3.54
C SER A 56 -8.16 -10.37 -3.24
N TYR A 57 -9.39 -10.01 -3.58
CA TYR A 57 -9.94 -8.68 -3.31
C TYR A 57 -10.37 -8.56 -1.85
N TRP A 58 -10.35 -7.33 -1.34
CA TRP A 58 -10.87 -7.03 -0.01
C TRP A 58 -12.39 -7.12 0.04
N THR A 59 -12.91 -7.49 1.21
CA THR A 59 -14.26 -7.15 1.66
C THR A 59 -14.14 -5.93 2.57
N PRO A 60 -14.99 -4.89 2.43
CA PRO A 60 -14.97 -3.76 3.35
C PRO A 60 -15.15 -4.20 4.80
N ASP A 61 -14.43 -3.57 5.73
CA ASP A 61 -14.66 -3.77 7.15
C ASP A 61 -15.91 -3.01 7.64
N THR A 62 -16.23 -3.14 8.93
CA THR A 62 -17.41 -2.50 9.53
C THR A 62 -17.34 -0.97 9.59
N ASN A 63 -16.16 -0.39 9.36
CA ASN A 63 -15.91 1.04 9.30
C ASN A 63 -15.68 1.51 7.85
N ASP A 64 -16.02 0.68 6.85
CA ASP A 64 -15.79 0.91 5.42
C ASP A 64 -14.31 1.07 5.03
N SER A 65 -13.36 0.68 5.88
CA SER A 65 -11.93 0.65 5.52
C SER A 65 -11.66 -0.56 4.63
N ASN A 66 -10.97 -0.33 3.51
CA ASN A 66 -10.75 -1.37 2.51
C ASN A 66 -9.56 -1.11 1.59
N GLY A 67 -8.91 -2.19 1.15
CA GLY A 67 -8.09 -2.20 -0.06
C GLY A 67 -8.96 -2.33 -1.32
N ILE A 68 -8.35 -2.62 -2.47
CA ILE A 68 -9.03 -2.75 -3.76
C ILE A 68 -10.12 -3.85 -3.68
N LEU A 69 -11.35 -3.46 -3.99
CA LEU A 69 -12.51 -4.35 -4.10
C LEU A 69 -12.55 -5.03 -5.48
N SER A 70 -13.38 -6.07 -5.64
CA SER A 70 -13.52 -6.80 -6.91
C SER A 70 -14.01 -5.96 -8.09
N THR A 71 -14.62 -4.80 -7.81
CA THR A 71 -15.07 -3.81 -8.79
C THR A 71 -14.01 -2.73 -9.07
N GLY A 72 -12.91 -2.71 -8.30
CA GLY A 72 -11.83 -1.76 -8.44
C GLY A 72 -10.88 -2.10 -9.60
N THR A 73 -10.04 -1.14 -9.96
CA THR A 73 -9.01 -1.33 -10.99
C THR A 73 -7.70 -1.74 -10.33
N ILE A 74 -7.16 -2.89 -10.72
CA ILE A 74 -5.83 -3.32 -10.28
C ILE A 74 -4.76 -2.49 -11.00
N LEU A 75 -3.74 -2.11 -10.23
CA LEU A 75 -2.52 -1.49 -10.73
C LEU A 75 -1.83 -2.40 -11.77
N ASP A 76 -1.45 -1.81 -12.90
CA ASP A 76 -0.74 -2.46 -14.00
C ASP A 76 0.49 -1.63 -14.40
N LYS A 77 1.28 -2.17 -15.32
CA LYS A 77 2.49 -1.58 -15.87
C LYS A 77 2.27 -0.12 -16.30
N ASN A 78 3.20 0.75 -15.92
CA ASN A 78 3.19 2.19 -16.18
C ASN A 78 2.07 2.98 -15.50
N ASP A 79 1.25 2.38 -14.64
CA ASP A 79 0.33 3.14 -13.79
C ASP A 79 1.10 4.00 -12.79
N GLN A 80 0.52 5.14 -12.44
CA GLN A 80 1.03 6.00 -11.38
C GLN A 80 0.30 5.69 -10.06
N LEU A 81 1.07 5.40 -9.02
CA LEU A 81 0.61 5.24 -7.66
C LEU A 81 1.02 6.46 -6.85
N THR A 82 0.08 7.05 -6.13
CA THR A 82 0.35 8.11 -5.14
C THR A 82 -0.12 7.64 -3.77
N LEU A 83 0.77 7.63 -2.78
CA LEU A 83 0.45 7.37 -1.38
C LEU A 83 0.57 8.68 -0.60
N THR A 84 -0.45 9.00 0.20
CA THR A 84 -0.47 10.18 1.07
C THR A 84 -0.73 9.72 2.50
N LEU A 85 0.16 10.08 3.41
CA LEU A 85 0.05 9.83 4.84
C LEU A 85 -0.14 11.17 5.56
N SER A 86 -1.32 11.33 6.15
CA SER A 86 -1.75 12.58 6.79
C SER A 86 -1.83 12.40 8.31
N PRO A 87 -0.92 12.98 9.10
CA PRO A 87 -1.03 12.97 10.55
C PRO A 87 -2.15 13.92 11.02
N PRO A 88 -2.67 13.76 12.26
CA PRO A 88 -3.67 14.68 12.83
C PRO A 88 -3.21 16.14 12.90
N SER A 89 -1.90 16.36 13.00
CA SER A 89 -1.24 17.65 12.95
C SER A 89 0.16 17.50 12.35
N GLY A 90 0.64 18.54 11.68
CA GLY A 90 1.98 18.58 11.08
C GLY A 90 1.99 18.39 9.57
N ALA A 91 3.16 18.02 9.03
CA ALA A 91 3.38 17.89 7.60
C ALA A 91 2.85 16.57 7.05
N ILE A 92 2.27 16.62 5.85
CA ILE A 92 1.84 15.44 5.11
C ILE A 92 3.04 14.81 4.41
N LEU A 93 3.19 13.50 4.51
CA LEU A 93 4.10 12.75 3.66
C LEU A 93 3.35 12.33 2.39
N GLN A 94 3.86 12.71 1.23
CA GLN A 94 3.35 12.25 -0.06
C GLN A 94 4.46 11.61 -0.88
N MET A 95 4.15 10.45 -1.43
CA MET A 95 5.03 9.70 -2.32
C MET A 95 4.28 9.39 -3.60
N GLN A 96 4.97 9.55 -4.73
CA GLN A 96 4.43 9.18 -6.04
C GLN A 96 5.45 8.32 -6.78
N LYS A 97 5.00 7.20 -7.33
CA LYS A 97 5.80 6.26 -8.10
C LYS A 97 5.05 5.83 -9.35
N THR A 98 5.77 5.56 -10.42
CA THR A 98 5.24 4.93 -11.62
C THR A 98 5.67 3.48 -11.63
N LEU A 99 4.73 2.56 -11.80
CA LEU A 99 5.05 1.14 -11.91
C LEU A 99 5.87 0.88 -13.19
N PRO A 100 6.83 -0.05 -13.13
CA PRO A 100 7.68 -0.35 -14.28
C PRO A 100 6.86 -0.87 -15.47
N SER A 101 7.46 -0.82 -16.66
CA SER A 101 6.86 -1.39 -17.88
C SER A 101 6.74 -2.92 -17.87
N ARG A 102 7.32 -3.58 -16.85
CA ARG A 102 7.24 -5.02 -16.58
C ARG A 102 7.12 -5.25 -15.07
N LEU A 103 6.15 -6.06 -14.66
CA LEU A 103 5.97 -6.48 -13.26
C LEU A 103 6.74 -7.78 -13.02
N ASP A 104 7.50 -7.82 -11.93
CA ASP A 104 8.30 -8.95 -11.49
C ASP A 104 7.92 -9.39 -10.08
N ALA A 105 8.36 -10.59 -9.68
CA ALA A 105 8.16 -11.10 -8.32
C ALA A 105 8.81 -10.19 -7.24
N VAL A 106 9.88 -9.50 -7.61
CA VAL A 106 10.53 -8.48 -6.78
C VAL A 106 10.61 -7.21 -7.62
N MET A 107 10.08 -6.11 -7.10
CA MET A 107 10.06 -4.82 -7.78
C MET A 107 10.70 -3.78 -6.87
N ASP A 108 11.83 -3.22 -7.31
CA ASP A 108 12.43 -2.05 -6.68
C ASP A 108 11.85 -0.78 -7.31
N LEU A 109 11.00 -0.10 -6.56
CA LEU A 109 10.42 1.19 -6.94
C LEU A 109 11.29 2.31 -6.39
N LYS A 110 12.48 2.50 -6.97
CA LYS A 110 13.43 3.56 -6.59
C LYS A 110 12.84 4.96 -6.72
#